data_AF-G0HNS7-F1
#
_entry.id   AF-G0HNS7-F1
#
_cell.length_a   1.000
_cell.length_b   1.000
_cell.length_c   1.000
_cell.angle_alpha   90.00
_cell.angle_beta   90.00
_cell.angle_gamma   90.00
#
_symmetry.space_group_name_H-M   'P 1'
#
loop_
_entity.id
_entity.type
_entity.pdbx_description
1 polymer ?
#
loop_
_entity_poly.entity_id
_entity_poly.type
_entity_poly.pdbx_seq_one_letter_code
_entity_poly.pdbx_strand_id
1 'polypeptide(L)'
;MNRLVSIIVALLVLSAFLGYAYHGKSAEVDDARVGLMAVSNTALFCLSDMGALETMLENNASEELIRERTGRYAHCAQMLAEATVSLYDINGEEKYWNLHVAATNLMDYFNHARNSEDPREVVAENLDVLLQIDREISRMYQEWGKGNVTEDMTSKLLNLTEGLSW
;
A
#
# COMPACT_ATOMS: atom_id res chain seq x y z
N MET A 1 -53.10 8.23 27.18
CA MET A 1 -52.10 9.23 26.72
C MET A 1 -50.71 8.98 27.28
N ASN A 2 -50.52 8.83 28.60
CA ASN A 2 -49.17 8.72 29.20
C ASN A 2 -48.31 7.56 28.66
N ARG A 3 -48.88 6.39 28.36
CA ARG A 3 -48.11 5.25 27.82
C ARG A 3 -47.53 5.49 26.43
N LEU A 4 -48.29 6.13 25.54
CA LEU A 4 -47.83 6.47 24.19
C LEU A 4 -46.70 7.50 24.22
N VAL A 5 -46.83 8.52 25.08
CA VAL A 5 -45.79 9.53 25.29
C VAL A 5 -44.51 8.90 25.84
N SER A 6 -44.61 7.99 26.82
CA SER A 6 -43.45 7.27 27.35
C SER A 6 -42.75 6.40 26.30
N ILE A 7 -43.51 5.73 25.41
CA ILE A 7 -42.94 4.94 24.32
C ILE A 7 -42.20 5.84 23.32
N ILE A 8 -42.78 6.98 22.96
CA ILE A 8 -42.15 7.94 22.03
C ILE A 8 -40.84 8.47 22.64
N VAL A 9 -40.85 8.85 23.92
CA VAL A 9 -39.64 9.32 24.61
C VAL A 9 -38.57 8.22 24.68
N ALA A 10 -38.95 6.97 24.96
CA ALA A 10 -38.01 5.86 24.97
C ALA A 10 -37.38 5.59 23.59
N LEU A 11 -38.17 5.68 22.51
CA LEU A 11 -37.68 5.54 21.14
C LEU A 11 -36.71 6.68 20.76
N LEU A 12 -36.98 7.91 21.18
CA LEU A 12 -36.09 9.05 20.94
C LEU A 12 -34.74 8.90 21.66
N VAL A 13 -34.76 8.43 22.91
CA VAL A 13 -33.53 8.15 23.67
C VAL A 13 -32.73 7.02 23.01
N LEU A 14 -33.41 5.94 22.60
CA LEU A 14 -32.77 4.84 21.87
C LEU A 14 -32.18 5.31 20.53
N SER A 15 -32.90 6.12 19.75
CA SER A 15 -32.37 6.65 18.49
C SER A 15 -31.18 7.58 18.69
N ALA A 16 -31.19 8.41 19.74
CA ALA A 16 -30.08 9.29 20.06
C ALA A 16 -28.85 8.49 20.50
N PHE A 17 -29.04 7.45 21.31
CA PHE A 17 -27.96 6.56 21.75
C PHE A 17 -27.36 5.77 20.58
N LEU A 18 -28.20 5.17 19.73
CA LEU A 18 -27.75 4.46 18.53
C LEU A 18 -27.04 5.40 17.56
N GLY A 19 -27.54 6.62 17.37
CA GLY A 19 -26.91 7.65 16.55
C GLY A 19 -25.53 8.05 17.09
N TYR A 20 -25.39 8.25 18.40
CA TYR A 20 -24.11 8.57 19.03
C TYR A 20 -23.10 7.41 18.90
N ALA A 21 -23.52 6.19 19.19
CA ALA A 21 -22.66 5.01 19.06
C ALA A 21 -22.23 4.77 17.60
N TYR A 22 -23.15 4.96 16.65
CA TYR A 22 -22.86 4.87 15.23
C TYR A 22 -21.86 5.96 14.78
N HIS A 23 -22.08 7.22 15.19
CA HIS A 23 -21.15 8.29 14.87
C HIS A 23 -19.76 8.07 15.47
N GLY A 24 -19.68 7.59 16.71
CA GLY A 24 -18.41 7.25 17.34
C GLY A 24 -17.65 6.17 16.56
N LYS A 25 -18.34 5.09 16.18
CA LYS A 25 -17.74 4.02 15.36
C LYS A 25 -17.35 4.50 13.95
N SER A 26 -18.16 5.36 13.34
CA SER A 26 -17.86 5.94 12.03
C SER A 26 -16.59 6.79 12.08
N ALA A 27 -16.44 7.62 13.11
CA ALA A 27 -15.26 8.47 13.29
C ALA A 27 -13.98 7.63 13.49
N GLU A 28 -14.06 6.54 14.25
CA GLU A 28 -12.92 5.63 14.45
C GLU A 28 -12.49 4.95 13.14
N VAL A 29 -13.44 4.52 12.31
CA VAL A 29 -13.17 3.94 10.99
C VAL A 29 -12.56 4.97 10.04
N ASP A 30 -13.06 6.21 10.06
CA ASP A 30 -12.51 7.30 9.25
C ASP A 30 -11.07 7.65 9.67
N ASP A 31 -10.79 7.73 10.97
CA ASP A 31 -9.44 7.97 11.49
C ASP A 31 -8.48 6.83 11.10
N ALA A 32 -8.91 5.57 11.23
CA ALA A 32 -8.12 4.41 10.80
C ALA A 32 -7.84 4.47 9.28
N ARG A 33 -8.84 4.79 8.47
CA ARG A 33 -8.69 4.96 7.03
C ARG A 33 -7.69 6.05 6.68
N VAL A 34 -7.75 7.21 7.34
CA VAL A 34 -6.78 8.30 7.14
C VAL A 34 -5.37 7.86 7.52
N GLY A 35 -5.20 7.13 8.63
CA GLY A 35 -3.93 6.56 9.04
C GLY A 35 -3.35 5.59 8.00
N LEU A 36 -4.16 4.67 7.50
CA LEU A 36 -3.76 3.69 6.47
C LEU A 36 -3.40 4.36 5.14
N MET A 37 -4.15 5.40 4.74
CA MET A 37 -3.82 6.21 3.57
C MET A 37 -2.47 6.91 3.75
N ALA A 38 -2.16 7.42 4.94
CA ALA A 38 -0.86 8.04 5.23
C ALA A 38 0.30 7.04 5.18
N VAL A 39 0.14 5.85 5.79
CA VAL A 39 1.13 4.77 5.74
C VAL A 39 1.40 4.34 4.30
N SER A 40 0.34 4.13 3.52
CA SER A 40 0.45 3.78 2.10
C SER A 40 1.20 4.86 1.31
N ASN A 41 0.92 6.14 1.57
CA ASN A 41 1.61 7.25 0.93
C ASN A 41 3.11 7.27 1.25
N THR A 42 3.49 7.05 2.51
CA THR A 42 4.89 6.95 2.93
C THR A 42 5.59 5.75 2.28
N ALA A 43 4.90 4.61 2.19
CA ALA A 43 5.44 3.42 1.55
C ALA A 43 5.65 3.63 0.03
N LEU A 44 4.68 4.23 -0.65
CA LEU A 44 4.80 4.62 -2.07
C LEU A 44 5.96 5.58 -2.30
N PHE A 45 6.13 6.59 -1.44
CA PHE A 45 7.28 7.51 -1.51
C PHE A 45 8.63 6.80 -1.33
N CYS A 46 8.71 5.83 -0.41
CA CYS A 46 9.92 5.05 -0.22
C CYS A 46 10.27 4.22 -1.47
N LEU A 47 9.24 3.64 -2.10
CA LEU A 47 9.38 2.81 -3.31
C LEU A 47 9.57 3.64 -4.59
N SER A 48 9.22 4.93 -4.61
CA SER A 48 9.44 5.81 -5.77
C SER A 48 10.90 6.21 -6.01
N ASP A 49 11.83 5.63 -5.25
CA ASP A 49 13.29 5.80 -5.41
C ASP A 49 13.93 4.48 -5.88
N MET A 50 13.15 3.50 -6.35
CA MET A 50 13.68 2.21 -6.83
C MET A 50 14.54 2.38 -8.08
N GLY A 51 14.28 3.41 -8.90
CA GLY A 51 15.12 3.75 -10.04
C GLY A 51 16.59 4.01 -9.69
N ALA A 52 16.90 4.32 -8.43
CA ALA A 52 18.29 4.45 -7.96
C ALA A 52 19.12 3.16 -8.15
N LEU A 53 18.49 1.99 -8.24
CA LEU A 53 19.17 0.71 -8.47
C LEU A 53 19.94 0.70 -9.80
N GLU A 54 19.44 1.36 -10.85
CA GLU A 54 20.13 1.50 -12.14
C GLU A 54 21.47 2.21 -11.93
N THR A 55 21.45 3.40 -11.32
CA THR A 55 22.67 4.16 -11.04
C THR A 55 23.63 3.39 -10.15
N MET A 56 23.13 2.63 -9.17
CA MET A 56 23.97 1.80 -8.30
C MET A 56 24.67 0.69 -9.09
N LEU A 57 23.96 0.03 -10.00
CA LEU A 57 24.54 -1.01 -10.87
C LEU A 57 25.57 -0.43 -11.83
N GLU A 58 25.25 0.68 -12.52
CA GLU A 58 26.15 1.37 -13.46
C GLU A 58 27.47 1.80 -12.81
N ASN A 59 27.42 2.18 -11.53
CA ASN A 59 28.58 2.65 -10.77
C ASN A 59 29.26 1.54 -9.94
N ASN A 60 28.93 0.26 -10.19
CA ASN A 60 29.50 -0.88 -9.48
C ASN A 60 29.39 -0.76 -7.95
N ALA A 61 28.22 -0.38 -7.44
CA ALA A 61 27.91 -0.41 -6.02
C ALA A 61 28.24 -1.79 -5.41
N SER A 62 28.67 -1.78 -4.15
CA SER A 62 28.95 -3.03 -3.43
C SER A 62 27.66 -3.86 -3.27
N GLU A 63 27.82 -5.18 -3.24
CA GLU A 63 26.71 -6.11 -2.95
C GLU A 63 26.04 -5.78 -1.61
N GLU A 64 26.83 -5.39 -0.60
CA GLU A 64 26.30 -4.97 0.70
C GLU A 64 25.37 -3.75 0.59
N LEU A 65 25.72 -2.77 -0.26
CA LEU A 65 24.89 -1.60 -0.47
C LEU A 65 23.59 -1.95 -1.22
N ILE A 66 23.66 -2.80 -2.24
CA ILE A 66 22.46 -3.28 -2.95
C ILE A 66 21.58 -4.11 -2.00
N ARG A 67 22.18 -4.90 -1.11
CA ARG A 67 21.48 -5.70 -0.11
C ARG A 67 20.73 -4.82 0.91
N GLU A 68 21.37 -3.78 1.41
CA GLU A 68 20.73 -2.78 2.28
C GLU A 68 19.55 -2.13 1.55
N ARG A 69 19.78 -1.69 0.31
CA ARG A 69 18.79 -0.96 -0.48
C ARG A 69 17.57 -1.80 -0.81
N THR A 70 17.76 -3.02 -1.27
CA THR A 70 16.68 -3.99 -1.51
C THR A 70 15.98 -4.36 -0.21
N GLY A 71 16.70 -4.49 0.91
CA GLY A 71 16.11 -4.67 2.24
C GLY A 71 15.16 -3.54 2.65
N ARG A 72 15.52 -2.29 2.36
CA ARG A 72 14.65 -1.12 2.58
C ARG A 72 13.40 -1.18 1.70
N TYR A 73 13.54 -1.52 0.42
CA TYR A 73 12.38 -1.64 -0.47
C TYR A 73 11.46 -2.79 -0.07
N ALA A 74 12.00 -3.93 0.38
CA ALA A 74 11.19 -5.03 0.92
C ALA A 74 10.33 -4.58 2.11
N HIS A 75 10.91 -3.81 3.04
CA HIS A 75 10.17 -3.28 4.19
C HIS A 75 9.07 -2.29 3.75
N CYS A 76 9.38 -1.39 2.82
CA CYS A 76 8.39 -0.43 2.32
C CYS A 76 7.26 -1.13 1.55
N ALA A 77 7.57 -2.18 0.78
CA ALA A 77 6.58 -3.00 0.11
C ALA A 77 5.68 -3.75 1.11
N GLN A 78 6.24 -4.31 2.18
CA GLN A 78 5.45 -4.90 3.28
C GLN A 78 4.47 -3.89 3.89
N MET A 79 4.95 -2.69 4.24
CA MET A 79 4.10 -1.63 4.81
C MET A 79 2.96 -1.25 3.87
N LEU A 80 3.22 -1.18 2.56
CA LEU A 80 2.19 -0.91 1.55
C LEU A 80 1.18 -2.05 1.50
N ALA A 81 1.63 -3.31 1.48
CA ALA A 81 0.78 -4.49 1.43
C ALA A 81 -0.16 -4.57 2.64
N GLU A 82 0.35 -4.36 3.85
CA GLU A 82 -0.43 -4.40 5.09
C GLU A 82 -1.46 -3.26 5.17
N ALA A 83 -1.06 -2.05 4.75
CA ALA A 83 -1.95 -0.91 4.76
C ALA A 83 -3.08 -1.05 3.74
N THR A 84 -2.76 -1.57 2.55
CA THR A 84 -3.72 -1.68 1.44
C THR A 84 -4.69 -2.84 1.61
N VAL A 85 -4.30 -3.98 2.19
CA VAL A 85 -5.28 -5.02 2.57
C VAL A 85 -6.26 -4.50 3.62
N SER A 86 -5.76 -3.73 4.60
CA SER A 86 -6.63 -3.11 5.60
C SER A 86 -7.61 -2.09 4.99
N LEU A 87 -7.17 -1.35 3.96
CA LEU A 87 -8.05 -0.44 3.20
C LEU A 87 -9.11 -1.22 2.42
N TYR A 88 -8.74 -2.36 1.81
CA TYR A 88 -9.69 -3.25 1.15
C TYR A 88 -10.73 -3.78 2.14
N ASP A 89 -10.33 -4.23 3.33
CA ASP A 89 -11.27 -4.71 4.35
C ASP A 89 -12.27 -3.65 4.81
N ILE A 90 -11.92 -2.36 4.71
CA ILE A 90 -12.79 -1.23 5.08
C ILE A 90 -13.85 -0.93 4.02
N ASN A 91 -13.50 -0.94 2.71
CA ASN A 91 -14.40 -0.45 1.66
C ASN A 91 -14.65 -1.43 0.49
N GLY A 92 -13.92 -2.53 0.41
CA GLY A 92 -14.02 -3.55 -0.64
C GLY A 92 -13.61 -3.07 -2.03
N GLU A 93 -12.89 -1.95 -2.17
CA GLU A 93 -12.48 -1.45 -3.49
C GLU A 93 -11.27 -2.24 -4.02
N GLU A 94 -11.44 -2.93 -5.16
CA GLU A 94 -10.45 -3.82 -5.78
C GLU A 94 -9.09 -3.16 -6.04
N LYS A 95 -9.03 -1.85 -6.25
CA LYS A 95 -7.75 -1.13 -6.38
C LYS A 95 -6.81 -1.34 -5.17
N TYR A 96 -7.37 -1.47 -3.97
CA TYR A 96 -6.59 -1.72 -2.76
C TYR A 96 -6.12 -3.18 -2.70
N TRP A 97 -6.93 -4.13 -3.16
CA TRP A 97 -6.52 -5.53 -3.28
C TRP A 97 -5.41 -5.71 -4.32
N ASN A 98 -5.56 -5.12 -5.51
CA ASN A 98 -4.53 -5.16 -6.54
C ASN A 98 -3.21 -4.57 -6.04
N LEU A 99 -3.27 -3.46 -5.30
CA LEU A 99 -2.08 -2.85 -4.71
C LEU A 99 -1.47 -3.71 -3.60
N HIS A 100 -2.29 -4.38 -2.79
CA HIS A 100 -1.82 -5.35 -1.78
C HIS A 100 -1.04 -6.50 -2.43
N VAL A 101 -1.59 -7.11 -3.47
CA VAL A 101 -0.93 -8.23 -4.17
C VAL A 101 0.35 -7.75 -4.85
N ALA A 102 0.31 -6.60 -5.55
CA ALA A 102 1.49 -6.05 -6.19
C ALA A 102 2.63 -5.72 -5.18
N ALA A 103 2.26 -5.15 -4.03
CA ALA A 103 3.19 -4.86 -2.95
C ALA A 103 3.75 -6.13 -2.30
N THR A 104 2.94 -7.19 -2.17
CA THR A 104 3.39 -8.50 -1.68
C THR A 104 4.41 -9.12 -2.65
N ASN A 105 4.14 -9.07 -3.95
CA ASN A 105 5.10 -9.53 -4.96
C ASN A 105 6.42 -8.76 -4.87
N LEU A 106 6.39 -7.43 -4.74
CA LEU A 106 7.60 -6.63 -4.56
C LEU A 106 8.35 -6.97 -3.28
N MET A 107 7.64 -7.18 -2.18
CA MET A 107 8.21 -7.60 -0.91
C MET A 107 8.96 -8.93 -1.07
N ASP A 108 8.34 -9.91 -1.72
CA ASP A 108 8.94 -11.23 -1.96
C ASP A 108 10.16 -11.13 -2.86
N TYR A 109 10.08 -10.38 -3.97
CA TYR A 109 11.21 -10.12 -4.86
C TYR A 109 12.40 -9.51 -4.11
N PHE A 110 12.18 -8.42 -3.37
CA PHE A 110 13.26 -7.74 -2.68
C PHE A 110 13.79 -8.55 -1.49
N ASN A 111 12.96 -9.36 -0.85
CA ASN A 111 13.40 -10.35 0.14
C ASN A 111 14.26 -11.43 -0.49
N HIS A 112 13.96 -11.88 -1.71
CA HIS A 112 14.81 -12.80 -2.44
C HIS A 112 16.14 -12.14 -2.80
N ALA A 113 16.11 -10.97 -3.45
CA ALA A 113 17.30 -10.21 -3.84
C ALA A 113 18.23 -9.95 -2.65
N ARG A 114 17.70 -9.44 -1.52
CA ARG A 114 18.53 -9.15 -0.33
C ARG A 114 19.11 -10.40 0.34
N ASN A 115 18.60 -11.59 0.05
CA ASN A 115 19.06 -12.84 0.65
C ASN A 115 19.89 -13.69 -0.32
N SER A 116 19.95 -13.31 -1.61
CA SER A 116 20.78 -13.96 -2.63
C SER A 116 22.27 -13.90 -2.27
N GLU A 117 23.07 -14.82 -2.83
CA GLU A 117 24.53 -14.74 -2.79
C GLU A 117 25.01 -13.51 -3.56
N ASP A 118 24.48 -13.30 -4.77
CA ASP A 118 24.72 -12.10 -5.58
C ASP A 118 23.42 -11.28 -5.73
N PRO A 119 23.19 -10.26 -4.87
CA PRO A 119 22.03 -9.38 -4.98
C PRO A 119 22.09 -8.46 -6.22
N ARG A 120 23.28 -8.26 -6.82
CA ARG A 120 23.43 -7.41 -8.00
C ARG A 120 22.90 -8.10 -9.23
N GLU A 121 23.22 -9.38 -9.39
CA GLU A 121 22.75 -10.22 -10.51
C GLU A 121 21.22 -10.25 -10.55
N VAL A 122 20.57 -10.59 -9.43
CA VAL A 122 19.10 -10.62 -9.31
C VAL A 122 18.46 -9.29 -9.73
N VAL A 123 19.01 -8.17 -9.23
CA VAL A 123 18.50 -6.83 -9.58
C VAL A 123 18.75 -6.50 -11.05
N ALA A 124 19.91 -6.85 -11.59
CA ALA A 124 20.26 -6.58 -12.98
C ALA A 124 19.36 -7.33 -13.97
N GLU A 125 19.00 -8.58 -13.68
CA GLU A 125 18.13 -9.40 -14.51
C GLU A 125 16.72 -8.82 -14.69
N ASN A 126 16.22 -8.11 -13.66
CA ASN A 126 14.88 -7.54 -13.65
C ASN A 126 14.87 -6.00 -13.78
N LEU A 127 16.02 -5.36 -14.06
CA LEU A 127 16.17 -3.90 -14.00
C LEU A 127 15.14 -3.15 -14.86
N ASP A 128 14.92 -3.59 -16.09
CA ASP A 128 13.96 -2.96 -17.00
C ASP A 128 12.52 -2.98 -16.47
N VAL A 129 12.14 -4.05 -15.77
CA VAL A 129 10.83 -4.20 -15.13
C VAL A 129 10.76 -3.32 -13.88
N LEU A 130 11.81 -3.31 -13.05
CA LEU A 130 11.90 -2.46 -11.86
C LEU A 130 11.79 -0.97 -12.21
N LEU A 131 12.40 -0.52 -13.31
CA LEU A 131 12.27 0.86 -13.79
C LEU A 131 10.84 1.19 -14.26
N GLN A 132 10.10 0.22 -14.79
CA GLN A 132 8.69 0.41 -15.12
C GLN A 132 7.82 0.50 -13.87
N ILE A 133 8.09 -0.36 -12.89
CA ILE A 133 7.41 -0.36 -11.59
C ILE A 133 7.68 0.97 -10.86
N ASP A 134 8.91 1.45 -10.84
CA ASP A 134 9.30 2.75 -10.26
C ASP A 134 8.47 3.90 -10.83
N ARG A 135 8.29 3.95 -12.17
CA ARG A 135 7.46 4.96 -12.83
C ARG A 135 6.00 4.88 -12.42
N GLU A 136 5.43 3.68 -12.36
CA GLU A 136 4.03 3.51 -11.95
C GLU A 136 3.82 3.83 -10.47
N ILE A 137 4.74 3.42 -9.59
CA ILE A 137 4.71 3.78 -8.17
C ILE A 137 4.84 5.30 -7.98
N SER A 138 5.76 5.94 -8.69
CA SER A 138 5.93 7.39 -8.67
C SER A 138 4.66 8.12 -9.10
N ARG A 139 3.99 7.63 -10.15
CA ARG A 139 2.71 8.15 -10.61
C ARG A 139 1.61 7.94 -9.56
N MET A 140 1.53 6.76 -8.94
CA MET A 140 0.57 6.48 -7.87
C MET A 140 0.80 7.37 -6.65
N TYR A 141 2.04 7.55 -6.21
CA TYR A 141 2.39 8.44 -5.11
C TYR A 141 1.84 9.87 -5.33
N GLN A 142 1.99 10.41 -6.55
CA GLN A 142 1.49 11.75 -6.89
C GLN A 142 -0.03 11.86 -6.87
N GLU A 143 -0.75 10.77 -7.13
CA GLU A 143 -2.22 10.73 -7.18
C GLU A 143 -2.86 10.22 -5.88
N TRP A 144 -2.09 9.57 -5.01
CA TRP A 144 -2.58 8.91 -3.79
C TRP A 144 -3.23 9.89 -2.83
N GLY A 145 -2.51 10.96 -2.48
CA GLY A 145 -3.01 12.00 -1.58
C GLY A 145 -4.19 12.81 -2.16
N LYS A 146 -4.42 12.73 -3.47
CA LYS A 146 -5.56 13.37 -4.15
C LYS A 146 -6.79 12.46 -4.22
N GLY A 147 -6.65 11.18 -3.86
CA GLY A 147 -7.71 10.17 -4.03
C GLY A 147 -7.94 9.78 -5.50
N ASN A 148 -6.98 10.06 -6.38
CA ASN A 148 -7.11 9.87 -7.83
C ASN A 148 -6.52 8.56 -8.35
N VAL A 149 -6.02 7.69 -7.46
CA VAL A 149 -5.52 6.38 -7.86
C VAL A 149 -6.67 5.52 -8.36
N THR A 150 -6.55 5.12 -9.62
CA THR A 150 -7.56 4.32 -10.32
C THR A 150 -7.22 2.83 -10.26
N GLU A 151 -8.22 1.99 -10.52
CA GLU A 151 -8.02 0.55 -10.65
C GLU A 151 -7.02 0.21 -11.77
N ASP A 152 -7.10 0.89 -12.92
CA ASP A 152 -6.15 0.73 -14.03
C ASP A 152 -4.68 0.92 -13.61
N MET A 153 -4.39 1.93 -12.79
CA MET A 153 -3.03 2.16 -12.27
C MET A 153 -2.56 0.98 -11.40
N THR A 154 -3.43 0.49 -10.51
CA THR A 154 -3.10 -0.63 -9.62
C THR A 154 -3.01 -1.97 -10.35
N SER A 155 -3.85 -2.21 -11.35
CA SER A 155 -3.82 -3.41 -12.20
C SER A 155 -2.57 -3.43 -13.09
N LYS A 156 -2.16 -2.27 -13.61
CA LYS A 156 -0.91 -2.15 -14.36
C LYS A 156 0.31 -2.46 -13.47
N LEU A 157 0.34 -1.94 -12.25
CA LEU A 157 1.39 -2.29 -11.29
C LEU A 157 1.39 -3.79 -10.99
N LEU A 158 0.22 -4.38 -10.71
CA LEU A 158 0.07 -5.81 -10.45
C LEU A 158 0.70 -6.64 -11.57
N ASN A 159 0.29 -6.39 -12.82
CA ASN A 159 0.83 -7.10 -13.99
C ASN A 159 2.35 -6.97 -14.12
N LEU A 160 2.92 -5.80 -13.82
CA LEU A 160 4.38 -5.62 -13.84
C LEU A 160 5.06 -6.46 -12.74
N THR A 161 4.48 -6.51 -11.55
CA THR A 161 5.06 -7.25 -10.42
C THR A 161 4.90 -8.77 -10.54
N GLU A 162 3.85 -9.26 -11.21
CA GLU A 162 3.71 -10.68 -11.58
C GLU A 162 4.75 -11.11 -12.62
N GLY A 163 5.28 -10.16 -13.40
CA GLY A 163 6.35 -10.40 -14.36
C GLY A 163 7.76 -10.43 -13.75
N LEU A 164 7.91 -10.17 -12.45
CA LEU A 164 9.20 -10.30 -11.78
C LEU A 164 9.60 -11.78 -11.70
N SER A 165 10.86 -12.05 -12.02
CA SER A 165 11.45 -13.39 -11.91
C SER A 165 12.23 -13.53 -10.60
N TRP A 166 12.08 -14.67 -9.92
CA TRP A 166 12.85 -15.10 -8.75
C TRP A 166 12.88 -16.62 -8.63
#